data_AF-A0A2N0PMN4-F1
#
_entry.id   AF-A0A2N0PMN4-F1
#
_cell.length_a   1.000
_cell.length_b   1.000
_cell.length_c   1.000
_cell.angle_alpha   90.00
_cell.angle_beta   90.00
_cell.angle_gamma   90.00
#
_symmetry.space_group_name_H-M   'P 1'
#
loop_
_entity.id
_entity.type
_entity.pdbx_description
1 polymer ?
#
loop_
_entity_poly.entity_id
_entity_poly.type
_entity_poly.pdbx_seq_one_letter_code
_entity_poly.pdbx_strand_id
1 'polypeptide(L)'
;MNNQMSAQTTQFIQSPQPVQSTYYTSTTPTTRPIVQYYSAPTPLHRPSTSHGFKRSFQSTGLQRTAEEINHNSDIVQRFEAATKADQMAVLQPDYKTPFRSLKDAVARLLPYHIFEYPEEDMKGNNQTSDLDATKNALRLYKRRKMIFDKYNDLLKKEAEKSCSTAYTNLCERLIVDDVKTEIMTLKENCRQLSEQIKSRSQLSVLKQHQQQLQLQQLQPQPPSTQQPKQPELPQRQN
;
A
#
# COMPACT_ATOMS: atom_id res chain seq x y z
N MET A 1 -44.81 -38.38 -6.30
CA MET A 1 -45.47 -37.25 -6.99
C MET A 1 -44.54 -36.05 -6.90
N ASN A 2 -43.86 -35.74 -8.00
CA ASN A 2 -44.27 -34.72 -8.98
C ASN A 2 -43.86 -33.32 -8.47
N ASN A 3 -42.81 -32.76 -9.08
CA ASN A 3 -42.90 -31.77 -10.16
C ASN A 3 -43.24 -30.38 -9.57
N GLN A 4 -42.65 -29.25 -9.94
CA GLN A 4 -41.88 -28.85 -11.11
C GLN A 4 -41.26 -27.49 -10.73
N MET A 5 -40.00 -27.24 -11.07
CA MET A 5 -39.58 -26.30 -12.12
C MET A 5 -40.31 -24.95 -12.16
N SER A 6 -39.56 -23.87 -11.96
CA SER A 6 -39.28 -22.83 -13.00
C SER A 6 -38.43 -21.75 -12.33
N ALA A 7 -37.12 -21.70 -12.57
CA ALA A 7 -36.45 -21.14 -13.75
C ALA A 7 -36.27 -19.61 -13.65
N GLN A 8 -35.02 -19.22 -13.44
CA GLN A 8 -34.26 -18.14 -14.10
C GLN A 8 -33.06 -17.81 -13.20
N THR A 9 -31.86 -17.47 -13.64
CA THR A 9 -31.15 -17.53 -14.92
C THR A 9 -29.71 -17.17 -14.51
N THR A 10 -28.76 -18.01 -14.89
CA THR A 10 -27.42 -17.67 -15.39
C THR A 10 -26.74 -16.40 -14.86
N GLN A 11 -25.60 -16.53 -14.16
CA GLN A 11 -24.28 -16.24 -14.75
C GLN A 11 -23.15 -16.63 -13.78
N PHE A 12 -22.11 -17.20 -14.36
CA PHE A 12 -20.94 -17.75 -13.68
C PHE A 12 -20.04 -16.65 -13.10
N ILE A 13 -19.59 -16.91 -11.88
CA ILE A 13 -18.50 -16.21 -11.20
C ILE A 13 -17.20 -16.65 -11.86
N GLN A 14 -16.48 -15.74 -12.51
CA GLN A 14 -15.02 -15.81 -12.54
C GLN A 14 -14.39 -14.42 -12.72
N SER A 15 -13.76 -13.99 -11.61
CA SER A 15 -12.57 -13.15 -11.45
C SER A 15 -12.27 -12.06 -12.46
N PRO A 16 -11.80 -10.91 -11.93
CA PRO A 16 -10.37 -10.66 -12.15
C PRO A 16 -9.60 -10.35 -10.86
N GLN A 17 -8.39 -10.91 -10.83
CA GLN A 17 -7.28 -10.61 -9.92
C GLN A 17 -7.04 -9.09 -9.78
N PRO A 18 -6.46 -8.62 -8.65
CA PRO A 18 -6.00 -7.24 -8.55
C PRO A 18 -4.88 -7.03 -9.56
N VAL A 19 -5.23 -6.36 -10.66
CA VAL A 19 -4.31 -5.96 -11.71
C VAL A 19 -3.37 -4.91 -11.12
N GLN A 20 -2.13 -5.31 -10.87
CA GLN A 20 -1.03 -4.38 -10.75
C GLN A 20 -0.89 -3.66 -12.07
N SER A 21 -1.14 -2.35 -12.10
CA SER A 21 -0.81 -1.57 -13.28
C SER A 21 -0.39 -0.16 -12.92
N THR A 22 0.90 0.07 -13.20
CA THR A 22 1.39 1.20 -13.97
C THR A 22 1.01 2.59 -13.45
N TYR A 23 1.92 3.17 -12.67
CA TYR A 23 2.25 4.58 -12.80
C TYR A 23 3.29 4.73 -13.93
N TYR A 24 2.79 4.58 -15.15
CA TYR A 24 3.20 5.45 -16.25
C TYR A 24 1.90 6.15 -16.65
N THR A 25 1.85 7.44 -16.87
CA THR A 25 2.95 8.36 -17.08
C THR A 25 2.38 9.72 -16.74
N SER A 26 3.28 10.60 -16.34
CA SER A 26 3.02 12.02 -16.38
C SER A 26 2.18 12.39 -17.59
N THR A 27 1.21 13.26 -17.30
CA THR A 27 0.66 14.30 -18.17
C THR A 27 -0.21 13.79 -19.33
N THR A 28 -1.44 14.26 -19.45
CA THR A 28 -1.75 15.56 -20.09
C THR A 28 -3.30 15.63 -20.32
N PRO A 29 -3.92 16.71 -20.85
CA PRO A 29 -3.86 18.13 -20.46
C PRO A 29 -5.21 18.92 -20.64
N THR A 30 -5.42 19.99 -19.83
CA THR A 30 -5.87 21.34 -20.26
C THR A 30 -7.31 21.59 -20.81
N THR A 31 -8.21 22.28 -20.05
CA THR A 31 -9.37 23.08 -20.56
C THR A 31 -9.94 24.06 -19.47
N ARG A 32 -10.39 25.29 -19.79
CA ARG A 32 -9.74 26.58 -19.45
C ARG A 32 -10.74 27.57 -18.77
N PRO A 33 -10.35 28.80 -18.34
CA PRO A 33 -9.99 29.80 -19.33
C PRO A 33 -8.70 30.49 -18.94
N ILE A 34 -7.67 30.38 -19.76
CA ILE A 34 -6.82 31.55 -20.03
C ILE A 34 -6.02 31.28 -21.30
N VAL A 35 -6.32 32.18 -22.22
CA VAL A 35 -5.46 32.84 -23.19
C VAL A 35 -4.26 32.02 -23.63
N GLN A 36 -4.34 31.52 -24.86
CA GLN A 36 -3.35 31.85 -25.86
C GLN A 36 -3.93 31.38 -27.19
N TYR A 37 -4.33 32.38 -27.96
CA TYR A 37 -4.86 32.23 -29.29
C TYR A 37 -3.96 31.31 -30.10
N TYR A 38 -4.66 30.35 -30.71
CA TYR A 38 -4.37 29.65 -31.95
C TYR A 38 -3.24 30.31 -32.76
N SER A 39 -2.11 29.64 -32.90
CA SER A 39 -1.89 28.43 -33.73
C SER A 39 -1.93 28.77 -35.21
N ALA A 40 -0.75 29.01 -35.77
CA ALA A 40 -0.52 28.96 -37.21
C ALA A 40 0.96 28.57 -37.47
N PRO A 41 1.26 27.97 -38.62
CA PRO A 41 1.65 26.56 -38.68
C PRO A 41 3.04 26.34 -39.30
N THR A 42 3.62 25.18 -38.96
CA THR A 42 4.79 24.50 -39.58
C THR A 42 4.95 24.78 -41.08
N PRO A 43 6.15 25.15 -41.59
CA PRO A 43 7.26 24.21 -41.93
C PRO A 43 8.67 24.82 -41.67
N LEU A 44 9.86 24.20 -41.76
CA LEU A 44 10.40 22.95 -42.33
C LEU A 44 11.73 22.66 -41.60
N HIS A 45 12.00 21.38 -41.33
CA HIS A 45 13.32 20.87 -40.91
C HIS A 45 14.19 20.55 -42.14
N ARG A 46 15.51 20.69 -41.99
CA ARG A 46 16.54 19.85 -42.63
C ARG A 46 17.70 19.65 -41.61
N PRO A 47 18.31 18.44 -41.48
CA PRO A 47 18.39 17.68 -40.23
C PRO A 47 19.76 17.75 -39.52
N SER A 48 19.85 17.62 -38.19
CA SER A 48 19.87 16.41 -37.31
C SER A 48 21.13 15.53 -37.39
N THR A 49 21.96 15.58 -36.33
CA THR A 49 22.71 14.42 -35.79
C THR A 49 22.75 14.48 -34.25
N SER A 50 22.23 13.40 -33.64
CA SER A 50 22.03 13.00 -32.24
C SER A 50 22.31 13.96 -31.06
N HIS A 51 21.22 14.40 -30.44
CA HIS A 51 21.17 14.71 -29.01
C HIS A 51 21.65 13.52 -28.16
N GLY A 52 22.47 13.79 -27.15
CA GLY A 52 22.75 12.88 -26.05
C GLY A 52 21.48 12.66 -25.22
N PHE A 53 20.57 11.84 -25.76
CA PHE A 53 19.44 11.30 -25.02
C PHE A 53 20.04 10.60 -23.80
N LYS A 54 19.87 11.18 -22.61
CA LYS A 54 20.16 10.48 -21.35
C LYS A 54 19.14 9.34 -21.25
N ARG A 55 19.39 8.24 -21.95
CA ARG A 55 18.74 6.96 -21.64
C ARG A 55 19.07 6.72 -20.18
N SER A 56 18.07 6.85 -19.31
CA SER A 56 18.16 6.25 -18.00
C SER A 56 18.33 4.75 -18.28
N PHE A 57 19.53 4.23 -18.11
CA PHE A 57 19.68 2.79 -17.96
C PHE A 57 18.90 2.46 -16.69
N GLN A 58 17.68 1.96 -16.84
CA GLN A 58 17.02 1.26 -15.76
C GLN A 58 17.92 0.06 -15.46
N SER A 59 18.61 0.11 -14.33
CA SER A 59 19.27 -1.06 -13.77
C SER A 59 18.16 -2.05 -13.43
N THR A 60 17.76 -2.88 -14.39
CA THR A 60 17.02 -4.09 -14.08
C THR A 60 17.89 -4.87 -13.09
N GLY A 61 17.30 -5.31 -11.97
CA GLY A 61 18.00 -5.93 -10.84
C GLY A 61 18.60 -7.31 -11.13
N LEU A 62 19.16 -7.52 -12.32
CA LEU A 62 19.99 -8.65 -12.69
C LEU A 62 21.38 -8.40 -12.09
N GLN A 63 21.79 -9.26 -11.17
CA GLN A 63 23.16 -9.24 -10.65
C GLN A 63 24.12 -9.39 -11.85
N ARG A 64 24.98 -8.40 -12.08
CA ARG A 64 26.02 -8.46 -13.11
C ARG A 64 26.88 -9.69 -12.87
N THR A 65 27.22 -10.42 -13.94
CA THR A 65 28.12 -11.58 -13.81
C THR A 65 29.50 -11.09 -13.33
N ALA A 66 30.27 -11.97 -12.67
CA ALA A 66 31.60 -11.60 -12.18
C ALA A 66 32.53 -11.10 -13.30
N GLU A 67 32.38 -11.66 -14.51
CA GLU A 67 33.08 -11.23 -15.71
C GLU A 67 32.67 -9.82 -16.17
N GLU A 68 31.37 -9.49 -16.11
CA GLU A 68 30.86 -8.16 -16.45
C GLU A 68 31.34 -7.09 -15.45
N ILE A 69 31.42 -7.43 -14.16
CA ILE A 69 31.95 -6.53 -13.12
C ILE A 69 33.43 -6.25 -13.37
N ASN A 70 34.22 -7.29 -13.64
CA ASN A 70 35.64 -7.15 -13.91
C ASN A 70 35.89 -6.34 -15.19
N HIS A 71 35.10 -6.58 -16.24
CA HIS A 71 35.17 -5.81 -17.48
C HIS A 71 34.79 -4.34 -17.27
N ASN A 72 33.74 -4.07 -16.49
CA ASN A 72 33.34 -2.70 -16.18
C ASN A 72 34.42 -1.97 -15.37
N SER A 73 35.04 -2.65 -14.39
CA SER A 73 36.15 -2.10 -13.62
C SER A 73 37.35 -1.76 -14.50
N ASP A 74 37.73 -2.63 -15.45
CA ASP A 74 38.81 -2.38 -16.40
C ASP A 74 38.50 -1.19 -17.32
N ILE A 75 37.24 -1.07 -17.80
CA ILE A 75 36.82 0.09 -18.59
C ILE A 75 36.93 1.39 -17.78
N VAL A 76 36.40 1.39 -16.55
CA VAL A 76 36.46 2.57 -15.67
C VAL A 76 37.91 2.96 -15.41
N GLN A 77 38.76 1.99 -15.08
CA GLN A 77 40.18 2.23 -14.83
C GLN A 77 40.89 2.82 -16.05
N ARG A 78 40.63 2.29 -17.25
CA ARG A 78 41.21 2.84 -18.50
C ARG A 78 40.73 4.26 -18.77
N PHE A 79 39.45 4.53 -18.54
CA PHE A 79 38.88 5.86 -18.73
C PHE A 79 39.46 6.88 -17.76
N GLU A 80 39.58 6.51 -16.48
CA GLU A 80 40.23 7.34 -15.45
C GLU A 80 41.71 7.58 -15.78
N ALA A 81 42.44 6.53 -16.19
CA ALA A 81 43.85 6.65 -16.57
C ALA A 81 44.03 7.57 -17.79
N ALA A 82 43.17 7.46 -18.81
CA ALA A 82 43.19 8.32 -19.98
C ALA A 82 42.89 9.79 -19.61
N THR A 83 41.84 10.02 -18.81
CA THR A 83 41.47 11.37 -18.33
C THR A 83 42.61 12.01 -17.55
N LYS A 84 43.27 11.24 -16.67
CA LYS A 84 44.42 11.72 -15.90
C LYS A 84 45.62 12.02 -16.78
N ALA A 85 45.89 11.18 -17.79
CA ALA A 85 46.98 11.40 -18.74
C ALA A 85 46.76 12.70 -19.54
N ASP A 86 45.54 12.93 -20.01
CA ASP A 86 45.19 14.15 -20.73
C ASP A 86 45.32 15.40 -19.84
N GLN A 87 44.87 15.33 -18.58
CA GLN A 87 45.06 16.42 -17.61
C GLN A 87 46.54 16.73 -17.38
N MET A 88 47.39 15.70 -17.26
CA MET A 88 48.84 15.90 -17.09
C MET A 88 49.49 16.49 -18.34
N ALA A 89 49.06 16.09 -19.53
CA ALA A 89 49.55 16.64 -20.80
C ALA A 89 49.26 18.14 -20.93
N VAL A 90 48.10 18.59 -20.43
CA VAL A 90 47.74 20.02 -20.36
C VAL A 90 48.59 20.77 -19.34
N LEU A 91 48.80 20.18 -18.16
CA LEU A 91 49.51 20.84 -17.06
C LEU A 91 51.02 20.91 -17.29
N GLN A 92 51.61 19.98 -18.05
CA GLN A 92 53.06 19.94 -18.34
C GLN A 92 53.32 19.67 -19.84
N PRO A 93 53.04 20.63 -20.73
CA PRO A 93 53.19 20.45 -22.16
C PRO A 93 54.65 20.57 -22.61
N ASP A 94 55.06 19.79 -23.63
CA ASP A 94 56.39 19.93 -24.26
C ASP A 94 56.43 21.10 -25.25
N TYR A 95 56.54 22.32 -24.75
CA TYR A 95 56.62 23.52 -25.59
C TYR A 95 57.93 23.67 -26.39
N LYS A 96 58.93 22.80 -26.17
CA LYS A 96 60.27 22.94 -26.78
C LYS A 96 60.37 22.26 -28.13
N THR A 97 59.60 21.20 -28.36
CA THR A 97 59.62 20.48 -29.64
C THR A 97 58.51 20.99 -30.58
N PRO A 98 58.84 21.34 -31.84
CA PRO A 98 57.82 21.70 -32.82
C PRO A 98 56.99 20.48 -33.21
N PHE A 99 55.77 20.72 -33.69
CA PHE A 99 54.89 19.65 -34.15
C PHE A 99 55.48 18.90 -35.33
N ARG A 100 55.54 17.57 -35.23
CA ARG A 100 56.14 16.71 -36.26
C ARG A 100 55.14 16.30 -37.33
N SER A 101 53.84 16.38 -37.04
CA SER A 101 52.74 16.06 -37.96
C SER A 101 51.42 16.66 -37.48
N LEU A 102 50.39 16.66 -38.33
CA LEU A 102 49.03 17.04 -37.93
C LEU A 102 48.50 16.16 -36.77
N LYS A 103 48.79 14.86 -36.81
CA LYS A 103 48.39 13.92 -35.77
C LYS A 103 49.00 14.27 -34.41
N ASP A 104 50.27 14.69 -34.41
CA ASP A 104 50.99 15.13 -33.22
C ASP A 104 50.40 16.44 -32.66
N ALA A 105 50.11 17.41 -33.53
CA ALA A 105 49.44 18.64 -33.13
C ALA A 105 48.07 18.36 -32.49
N VAL A 106 47.24 17.53 -33.11
CA VAL A 106 45.93 17.15 -32.55
C VAL A 106 46.07 16.44 -31.21
N ALA A 107 46.98 15.47 -31.08
CA ALA A 107 47.18 14.74 -29.84
C ALA A 107 47.61 15.65 -28.68
N ARG A 108 48.37 16.70 -28.96
CA ARG A 108 48.86 17.65 -27.94
C ARG A 108 47.87 18.77 -27.62
N LEU A 109 47.05 19.18 -28.58
CA LEU A 109 46.10 20.29 -28.41
C LEU A 109 44.70 19.84 -27.96
N LEU A 110 44.27 18.62 -28.32
CA LEU A 110 42.95 18.11 -27.95
C LEU A 110 42.72 18.08 -26.42
N PRO A 111 43.69 17.66 -25.58
CA PRO A 111 43.51 17.61 -24.12
C PRO A 111 43.08 18.93 -23.46
N TYR A 112 43.40 20.09 -24.05
CA TYR A 112 43.03 21.40 -23.48
C TYR A 112 41.51 21.62 -23.40
N HIS A 113 40.71 20.94 -24.23
CA HIS A 113 39.26 21.05 -24.20
C HIS A 113 38.62 20.40 -22.96
N ILE A 114 39.37 19.64 -22.16
CA ILE A 114 38.86 19.05 -20.91
C ILE A 114 38.47 20.13 -19.89
N PHE A 115 39.06 21.32 -19.98
CA PHE A 115 38.75 22.45 -19.10
C PHE A 115 37.77 23.46 -19.70
N GLU A 116 37.30 23.23 -20.92
CA GLU A 116 36.30 24.08 -21.55
C GLU A 116 34.91 23.73 -20.99
N TYR A 117 34.38 24.60 -20.13
CA TYR A 117 33.01 24.48 -19.66
C TYR A 117 32.06 25.12 -20.69
N PRO A 118 31.01 24.41 -21.15
CA PRO A 118 29.98 25.01 -21.98
C PRO A 118 29.35 26.21 -21.29
N GLU A 119 29.12 27.31 -22.01
CA GLU A 119 28.49 28.51 -21.45
C GLU A 119 27.13 28.21 -20.80
N GLU A 120 26.40 27.22 -21.32
CA GLU A 120 25.11 26.77 -20.76
C GLU A 120 25.25 26.22 -19.32
N ASP A 121 26.36 25.56 -19.00
CA ASP A 121 26.63 25.03 -17.65
C ASP A 121 27.02 26.15 -16.67
N MET A 122 27.45 27.32 -17.17
CA MET A 122 27.68 28.51 -16.34
C MET A 122 26.38 29.29 -16.02
N LYS A 123 25.31 29.13 -16.81
CA LYS A 123 24.06 29.92 -16.67
C LYS A 123 23.25 29.63 -15.40
N GLY A 124 23.46 28.48 -14.77
CA GLY A 124 22.78 28.10 -13.52
C GLY A 124 23.40 28.70 -12.25
N ASN A 125 24.60 29.29 -12.36
CA ASN A 125 25.32 29.88 -11.22
C ASN A 125 25.19 31.42 -11.17
N ASN A 126 24.39 31.99 -12.08
CA ASN A 126 24.05 33.40 -12.04
C ASN A 126 23.21 33.66 -10.79
N GLN A 127 23.79 34.41 -9.86
CA GLN A 127 23.14 34.97 -8.67
C GLN A 127 21.70 35.37 -9.02
N THR A 128 20.71 34.73 -8.35
CA THR A 128 19.29 35.03 -8.60
C THR A 128 19.11 36.54 -8.52
N SER A 129 18.56 37.16 -9.58
CA SER A 129 18.39 38.60 -9.61
C SER A 129 17.58 39.05 -8.37
N ASP A 130 17.91 40.20 -7.79
CA ASP A 130 17.18 40.74 -6.62
C ASP A 130 15.66 40.82 -6.85
N LEU A 131 15.28 41.02 -8.12
CA LEU A 131 13.91 41.05 -8.59
C LEU A 131 13.22 39.68 -8.47
N ASP A 132 13.90 38.60 -8.85
CA ASP A 132 13.36 37.24 -8.74
C ASP A 132 13.33 36.75 -7.30
N ALA A 133 14.31 37.14 -6.48
CA ALA A 133 14.27 36.90 -5.04
C ALA A 133 13.05 37.57 -4.40
N THR A 134 12.79 38.84 -4.75
CA THR A 134 11.63 39.60 -4.25
C THR A 134 10.29 38.98 -4.68
N LYS A 135 10.17 38.56 -5.94
CA LYS A 135 8.97 37.86 -6.44
C LYS A 135 8.71 36.55 -5.68
N ASN A 136 9.77 35.79 -5.43
CA ASN A 136 9.69 34.54 -4.66
C ASN A 136 9.27 34.80 -3.22
N ALA A 137 9.87 35.79 -2.56
CA ALA A 137 9.49 36.19 -1.20
C ALA A 137 8.00 36.59 -1.12
N LEU A 138 7.52 37.40 -2.07
CA LEU A 138 6.11 37.81 -2.12
C LEU A 138 5.17 36.62 -2.32
N ARG A 139 5.54 35.67 -3.20
CA ARG A 139 4.75 34.44 -3.42
C ARG A 139 4.64 33.61 -2.15
N LEU A 140 5.75 33.44 -1.43
CA LEU A 140 5.79 32.71 -0.16
C LEU A 140 4.94 33.43 0.91
N TYR A 141 5.05 34.75 1.00
CA TYR A 141 4.23 35.56 1.91
C TYR A 141 2.73 35.40 1.64
N LYS A 142 2.30 35.51 0.37
CA LYS A 142 0.89 35.30 -0.02
C LYS A 142 0.41 33.90 0.34
N ARG A 143 1.22 32.86 0.07
CA ARG A 143 0.90 31.47 0.44
C ARG A 143 0.74 31.31 1.94
N ARG A 144 1.67 31.86 2.72
CA ARG A 144 1.60 31.87 4.18
C ARG A 144 0.32 32.53 4.64
N LYS A 145 0.03 33.75 4.18
CA LYS A 145 -1.17 34.50 4.57
C LYS A 145 -2.45 33.68 4.36
N MET A 146 -2.62 33.07 3.18
CA MET A 146 -3.79 32.23 2.89
C MET A 146 -3.97 31.07 3.88
N ILE A 147 -2.87 30.43 4.30
CA ILE A 147 -2.92 29.31 5.26
C ILE A 147 -3.37 29.83 6.64
N PHE A 148 -2.83 30.96 7.08
CA PHE A 148 -3.20 31.57 8.35
C PHE A 148 -4.66 32.05 8.34
N ASP A 149 -5.10 32.68 7.25
CA ASP A 149 -6.49 33.12 7.12
C ASP A 149 -7.45 31.91 7.18
N LYS A 150 -7.14 30.82 6.45
CA LYS A 150 -7.92 29.58 6.52
C LYS A 150 -7.94 28.98 7.93
N TYR A 151 -6.82 28.96 8.63
CA TYR A 151 -6.75 28.46 10.00
C TYR A 151 -7.58 29.31 10.96
N ASN A 152 -7.49 30.64 10.85
CA ASN A 152 -8.28 31.57 11.65
C ASN A 152 -9.78 31.38 11.39
N ASP A 153 -10.19 31.17 10.13
CA ASP A 153 -11.59 30.88 9.80
C ASP A 153 -12.07 29.56 10.41
N LEU A 154 -11.22 28.53 10.43
CA LEU A 154 -11.54 27.26 11.09
C LEU A 154 -11.68 27.43 12.61
N LEU A 155 -10.82 28.22 13.24
CA LEU A 155 -10.94 28.54 14.67
C LEU A 155 -12.24 29.27 14.99
N LYS A 156 -12.63 30.26 14.17
CA LYS A 156 -13.90 30.99 14.33
C LYS A 156 -15.09 30.03 14.21
N LYS A 157 -15.11 29.21 13.16
CA LYS A 157 -16.16 28.21 12.95
C LYS A 157 -16.23 27.19 14.08
N GLU A 158 -15.11 26.82 14.68
CA GLU A 158 -15.09 25.94 15.85
C GLU A 158 -15.66 26.63 17.09
N ALA A 159 -15.34 27.91 17.29
CA ALA A 159 -15.85 28.70 18.40
C ALA A 159 -17.37 28.99 18.30
N GLU A 160 -17.94 29.01 17.09
CA GLU A 160 -19.38 29.15 16.87
C GLU A 160 -20.17 27.88 17.22
N LYS A 161 -19.53 26.72 17.29
CA LYS A 161 -20.20 25.47 17.63
C LYS A 161 -20.54 25.42 19.12
N SER A 162 -21.69 24.84 19.44
CA SER A 162 -22.13 24.63 20.82
C SER A 162 -21.29 23.61 21.59
N CYS A 163 -20.57 22.73 20.88
CA CYS A 163 -19.73 21.69 21.47
C CYS A 163 -18.47 21.50 20.61
N SER A 164 -17.36 21.12 21.25
CA SER A 164 -16.11 20.82 20.55
C SER A 164 -16.30 19.66 19.60
N THR A 165 -15.85 19.84 18.36
CA THR A 165 -15.90 18.81 17.31
C THR A 165 -15.20 17.53 17.75
N ALA A 166 -14.10 17.65 18.48
CA ALA A 166 -13.37 16.50 19.00
C ALA A 166 -14.22 15.66 19.95
N TYR A 167 -15.00 16.32 20.82
CA TYR A 167 -15.89 15.65 21.76
C TYR A 167 -17.05 14.97 21.03
N THR A 168 -17.69 15.65 20.06
CA THR A 168 -18.74 15.06 19.24
C THR A 168 -18.26 13.79 18.52
N ASN A 169 -17.10 13.85 17.87
CA ASN A 169 -16.51 12.69 17.19
C ASN A 169 -16.17 11.55 18.16
N LEU A 170 -15.73 11.87 19.39
CA LEU A 170 -15.48 10.86 20.41
C LEU A 170 -16.78 10.16 20.82
N CYS A 171 -17.83 10.92 21.11
CA CYS A 171 -19.14 10.36 21.44
C CYS A 171 -19.67 9.48 20.31
N GLU A 172 -19.57 9.92 19.06
CA GLU A 172 -19.97 9.13 17.90
C GLU A 172 -19.23 7.78 17.84
N ARG A 173 -17.91 7.78 18.08
CA ARG A 173 -17.11 6.54 18.11
C ARG A 173 -17.54 5.61 19.24
N LEU A 174 -17.74 6.14 20.44
CA LEU A 174 -18.17 5.36 21.60
C LEU A 174 -19.55 4.73 21.36
N ILE A 175 -20.49 5.48 20.81
CA ILE A 175 -21.82 4.96 20.45
C ILE A 175 -21.70 3.82 19.43
N VAL A 176 -20.86 3.99 18.41
CA VAL A 176 -20.64 2.95 17.39
C VAL A 176 -20.02 1.70 18.01
N ASP A 177 -19.07 1.87 18.92
CA ASP A 177 -18.41 0.75 19.61
C ASP A 177 -19.39 0.02 20.54
N ASP A 178 -20.20 0.75 21.32
CA ASP A 178 -21.23 0.16 22.20
C ASP A 178 -22.22 -0.68 21.39
N VAL A 179 -22.80 -0.11 20.31
CA VAL A 179 -23.72 -0.83 19.42
C VAL A 179 -23.06 -2.07 18.82
N LYS A 180 -21.78 -1.98 18.44
CA LYS A 180 -21.03 -3.11 17.91
C LYS A 180 -20.83 -4.20 18.95
N THR A 181 -20.52 -3.84 20.20
CA THR A 181 -20.37 -4.83 21.28
C THR A 181 -21.70 -5.51 21.60
N GLU A 182 -22.80 -4.76 21.65
CA GLU A 182 -24.14 -5.31 21.86
C GLU A 182 -24.55 -6.26 20.74
N ILE A 183 -24.27 -5.90 19.48
CA ILE A 183 -24.49 -6.81 18.35
C ILE A 183 -23.66 -8.09 18.51
N MET A 184 -22.40 -7.98 18.95
CA MET A 184 -21.54 -9.15 19.15
C MET A 184 -22.06 -10.06 20.27
N THR A 185 -22.46 -9.49 21.42
CA THR A 185 -23.01 -10.27 22.54
C THR A 185 -24.33 -10.91 22.16
N LEU A 186 -25.22 -10.19 21.48
CA LEU A 186 -26.49 -10.74 20.98
C LEU A 186 -26.26 -11.90 20.01
N LYS A 187 -25.29 -11.76 19.09
CA LYS A 187 -24.91 -12.84 18.17
C LYS A 187 -24.42 -14.09 18.89
N GLU A 188 -23.59 -13.92 19.92
CA GLU A 188 -23.09 -15.05 20.72
C GLU A 188 -24.20 -15.70 21.54
N ASN A 189 -25.09 -14.91 22.16
CA ASN A 189 -26.25 -15.44 22.89
C ASN A 189 -27.17 -16.25 21.97
N CYS A 190 -27.45 -15.74 20.75
CA CYS A 190 -28.23 -16.47 19.74
C CYS A 190 -27.55 -17.78 19.33
N ARG A 191 -26.22 -17.79 19.23
CA ARG A 191 -25.45 -19.00 18.94
C ARG A 191 -25.58 -20.01 20.07
N GLN A 192 -25.38 -19.59 21.32
CA GLN A 192 -25.48 -20.47 22.49
C GLN A 192 -26.88 -21.04 22.66
N LEU A 193 -27.92 -20.22 22.47
CA LEU A 193 -29.30 -20.69 22.51
C LEU A 193 -29.56 -21.74 21.41
N SER A 194 -29.02 -21.54 20.21
CA SER A 194 -29.11 -22.52 19.12
C SER A 194 -28.43 -23.84 19.48
N GLU A 195 -27.28 -23.80 20.16
CA GLU A 195 -26.57 -24.99 20.63
C GLU A 195 -27.32 -25.71 21.77
N GLN A 196 -27.94 -24.97 22.69
CA GLN A 196 -28.79 -25.54 23.75
C GLN A 196 -30.05 -26.21 23.19
N ILE A 197 -30.71 -25.60 22.20
CA ILE A 197 -31.87 -26.20 21.54
C ILE A 197 -31.47 -27.54 20.89
N LYS A 198 -30.31 -27.60 20.22
CA LYS A 198 -29.79 -28.84 19.61
C LYS A 198 -29.45 -29.91 20.65
N SER A 199 -28.80 -29.55 21.75
CA SER A 199 -28.45 -30.54 22.79
C SER A 199 -29.70 -31.06 23.50
N ARG A 200 -30.66 -30.18 23.82
CA ARG A 200 -31.93 -30.59 24.44
C ARG A 200 -32.75 -31.50 23.54
N SER A 201 -32.79 -31.24 22.23
CA SER A 201 -33.48 -32.14 21.30
C SER A 201 -32.82 -33.52 21.27
N GLN A 202 -31.48 -33.61 21.26
CA GLN A 202 -30.76 -34.88 21.33
C GLN A 202 -31.03 -35.64 22.64
N LEU A 203 -31.01 -34.95 23.79
CA LEU A 203 -31.32 -35.57 25.09
C LEU A 203 -32.75 -36.10 25.15
N SER A 204 -33.71 -35.38 24.56
CA SER A 204 -35.10 -35.84 24.47
C SER A 204 -35.20 -37.14 23.66
N VAL A 205 -34.50 -37.23 22.53
CA VAL A 205 -34.46 -38.45 21.70
C VAL A 205 -33.89 -39.64 22.49
N LEU A 206 -32.79 -39.43 23.23
CA LEU A 206 -32.18 -40.48 24.06
C LEU A 206 -33.11 -40.96 25.17
N LYS A 207 -33.80 -40.05 25.84
CA LYS A 207 -34.73 -40.41 26.92
C LYS A 207 -35.92 -41.21 26.41
N GLN A 208 -36.48 -40.84 25.25
CA GLN A 208 -37.53 -41.63 24.60
C GLN A 208 -37.05 -43.04 24.27
N HIS A 209 -35.82 -43.19 23.76
CA HIS A 209 -35.24 -44.50 23.49
C HIS A 209 -35.12 -45.36 24.76
N GLN A 210 -34.66 -44.79 25.88
CA GLN A 210 -34.54 -45.50 27.15
C GLN A 210 -35.90 -45.95 27.70
N GLN A 211 -36.93 -45.11 27.61
CA GLN A 211 -38.27 -45.46 28.09
C GLN A 211 -38.87 -46.66 27.32
N GLN A 212 -38.59 -46.74 26.01
CA GLN A 212 -39.01 -47.87 25.20
C GLN A 212 -38.38 -49.19 25.69
N LEU A 213 -37.11 -49.16 26.12
CA LEU A 213 -36.45 -50.34 26.70
C LEU A 213 -37.06 -50.77 28.03
N GLN A 214 -37.55 -49.84 28.85
CA GLN A 214 -38.07 -50.15 30.18
C GLN A 214 -39.48 -50.79 30.13
N LEU A 215 -40.31 -50.39 29.15
CA LEU A 215 -41.60 -51.03 28.89
C LEU A 215 -41.46 -52.49 28.43
N GLN A 216 -40.31 -52.86 27.88
CA GLN A 216 -40.04 -54.25 27.50
C GLN A 216 -39.83 -55.18 28.71
N GLN A 217 -39.63 -54.66 29.94
CA GLN A 217 -39.26 -55.45 31.13
C GLN A 217 -40.39 -55.71 32.16
N LEU A 218 -41.64 -55.27 31.96
CA LEU A 218 -42.74 -55.38 32.94
C LEU A 218 -43.83 -56.44 32.61
N GLN A 219 -43.48 -57.73 32.53
CA GLN A 219 -44.47 -58.83 32.37
C GLN A 219 -44.31 -59.93 33.48
N PRO A 220 -45.39 -60.47 34.15
CA PRO A 220 -45.31 -61.13 35.50
C PRO A 220 -45.46 -62.69 35.59
N GLN A 221 -45.19 -63.31 36.79
CA GLN A 221 -45.19 -64.78 37.17
C GLN A 221 -45.75 -65.11 38.64
N PRO A 222 -46.12 -66.38 39.07
CA PRO A 222 -47.07 -66.76 40.21
C PRO A 222 -46.54 -67.53 41.55
N PRO A 223 -47.36 -67.95 42.61
CA PRO A 223 -47.02 -68.07 44.11
C PRO A 223 -47.19 -69.44 44.95
N SER A 224 -46.96 -69.51 46.33
CA SER A 224 -47.24 -70.64 47.35
C SER A 224 -47.18 -70.35 48.94
N THR A 225 -47.50 -71.32 49.89
CA THR A 225 -48.34 -71.40 51.19
C THR A 225 -47.71 -71.56 52.69
N GLN A 226 -48.52 -71.85 53.80
CA GLN A 226 -48.50 -71.60 55.34
C GLN A 226 -48.02 -72.65 56.47
N GLN A 227 -47.85 -72.29 57.81
CA GLN A 227 -48.34 -72.90 59.15
C GLN A 227 -47.64 -72.51 60.57
N PRO A 228 -48.17 -72.80 61.83
CA PRO A 228 -48.07 -72.00 63.16
C PRO A 228 -47.79 -72.69 64.60
N LYS A 229 -47.63 -71.94 65.77
CA LYS A 229 -48.12 -72.17 67.23
C LYS A 229 -47.46 -71.41 68.46
N GLN A 230 -48.26 -70.66 69.29
CA GLN A 230 -48.49 -70.52 70.80
C GLN A 230 -47.40 -70.26 71.96
N PRO A 231 -47.71 -69.91 73.27
CA PRO A 231 -47.53 -68.56 73.92
C PRO A 231 -46.93 -68.42 75.40
N GLU A 232 -46.81 -67.15 75.89
CA GLU A 232 -46.93 -66.52 77.27
C GLU A 232 -45.84 -66.49 78.40
N LEU A 233 -45.86 -65.34 79.17
CA LEU A 233 -45.39 -65.01 80.56
C LEU A 233 -43.96 -64.40 80.83
N PRO A 234 -43.74 -63.62 81.95
CA PRO A 234 -43.36 -62.19 81.87
C PRO A 234 -42.20 -61.70 82.79
N GLN A 235 -41.89 -60.39 82.68
CA GLN A 235 -41.24 -59.46 83.65
C GLN A 235 -39.86 -59.78 84.28
N ARG A 236 -38.91 -58.84 84.13
CA ARG A 236 -38.30 -58.14 85.29
C ARG A 236 -37.55 -56.87 84.89
N GLN A 237 -37.76 -55.82 85.68
CA GLN A 237 -36.90 -54.64 85.81
C GLN A 237 -35.57 -55.02 86.47
N ASN A 238 -34.50 -54.35 86.06
CA ASN A 238 -33.58 -53.57 86.90
C ASN A 238 -32.84 -52.57 86.02
#